data_AF-A0ABD1CQM5-F1
#
_entry.id   AF-A0ABD1CQM5-F1
#
_cell.length_a   1.000
_cell.length_b   1.000
_cell.length_c   1.000
_cell.angle_alpha   90.00
_cell.angle_beta   90.00
_cell.angle_gamma   90.00
#
_symmetry.space_group_name_H-M   'P 1'
#
loop_
_entity.id
_entity.type
_entity.pdbx_description
1 polymer ?
#
loop_
_entity_poly.entity_id
_entity_poly.type
_entity_poly.pdbx_seq_one_letter_code
_entity_poly.pdbx_strand_id
1 'polypeptide(L)'
;MAAGATPEDYQSQGLRAIVRVYDECSKAESGFSPCLKKRAITFMDRLSRVESLSLGDMKVVRNERAAPLDAKPLTENELEQTLPRGLEARDEALTNILLDKVASMFSSRTVQITLPKLSSDELGRGLEE
;
A
#
# COMPACT_ATOMS: atom_id res chain seq x y z
N MET A 1 18.13 18.98 -14.75
CA MET A 1 17.15 18.42 -15.73
C MET A 1 16.65 17.10 -15.17
N ALA A 2 15.46 17.09 -14.56
CA ALA A 2 14.82 15.87 -14.08
C ALA A 2 13.90 15.36 -15.18
N ALA A 3 14.22 14.22 -15.79
CA ALA A 3 13.32 13.54 -16.70
C ALA A 3 12.12 13.05 -15.87
N GLY A 4 10.97 13.71 -16.02
CA GLY A 4 9.72 13.24 -15.43
C GLY A 4 9.33 11.94 -16.14
N ALA A 5 9.24 10.84 -15.38
CA ALA A 5 8.74 9.58 -15.89
C ALA A 5 7.31 9.76 -16.41
N THR A 6 7.03 9.24 -17.60
CA THR A 6 5.70 9.28 -18.20
C THR A 6 4.78 8.25 -17.54
N PRO A 7 3.44 8.42 -17.58
CA PRO A 7 2.51 7.40 -17.07
C PRO A 7 2.73 6.00 -17.69
N GLU A 8 3.20 5.95 -18.94
CA GLU A 8 3.58 4.72 -19.65
C GLU A 8 4.82 4.04 -19.04
N ASP A 9 5.81 4.82 -18.58
CA ASP A 9 6.97 4.31 -17.84
C ASP A 9 6.55 3.65 -16.52
N TYR A 10 5.64 4.27 -15.75
CA TYR A 10 5.13 3.69 -14.51
C TYR A 10 4.37 2.38 -14.75
N GLN A 11 3.54 2.31 -15.80
CA GLN A 11 2.88 1.06 -16.19
C GLN A 11 3.91 -0.02 -16.54
N SER A 12 4.93 0.31 -17.32
CA SER A 12 5.94 -0.66 -17.73
C SER A 12 6.78 -1.19 -16.55
N GLN A 13 7.12 -0.32 -15.59
CA GLN A 13 7.84 -0.69 -14.38
C GLN A 13 6.97 -1.55 -13.45
N GLY A 14 5.69 -1.18 -13.28
CA GLY A 14 4.73 -1.95 -12.50
C GLY A 14 4.52 -3.35 -13.08
N LEU A 15 4.39 -3.46 -14.40
CA LEU A 15 4.24 -4.75 -15.09
C LEU A 15 5.47 -5.65 -14.87
N ARG A 16 6.67 -5.09 -15.01
CA ARG A 16 7.92 -5.82 -14.73
C ARG A 16 8.00 -6.29 -13.27
N ALA A 17 7.56 -5.47 -12.32
CA ALA A 17 7.55 -5.85 -10.91
C ALA A 17 6.57 -7.00 -10.64
N ILE A 18 5.36 -6.96 -11.21
CA ILE A 18 4.37 -8.04 -11.06
C ILE A 18 4.89 -9.35 -11.66
N VAL A 19 5.47 -9.30 -12.87
CA VAL A 19 6.04 -10.50 -13.51
C VAL A 19 7.17 -11.10 -12.68
N ARG A 20 8.04 -10.26 -12.09
CA ARG A 20 9.10 -10.74 -11.18
C ARG A 20 8.53 -11.42 -9.95
N VAL A 21 7.53 -10.82 -9.30
CA VAL A 21 6.89 -11.41 -8.12
C VAL A 21 6.22 -12.74 -8.47
N TYR A 22 5.56 -12.81 -9.62
CA TYR A 22 4.97 -14.06 -10.10
C TYR A 22 6.02 -15.15 -10.32
N ASP A 23 7.11 -14.85 -11.02
CA ASP A 23 8.19 -15.81 -11.27
C ASP A 23 8.85 -16.27 -9.96
N GLU A 24 9.16 -15.34 -9.05
CA GLU A 24 9.70 -15.61 -7.71
C GLU A 24 8.78 -16.54 -6.91
N CYS A 25 7.48 -16.23 -6.85
CA CYS A 25 6.54 -17.03 -6.07
C CYS A 25 6.14 -18.35 -6.74
N SER A 26 6.21 -18.47 -8.06
CA SER A 26 5.98 -19.74 -8.76
C SER A 26 7.04 -20.79 -8.45
N LYS A 27 8.26 -20.33 -8.12
CA LYS A 27 9.42 -21.17 -7.79
C LYS A 27 9.60 -21.39 -6.28
N ALA A 28 8.73 -20.80 -5.45
CA ALA A 28 8.88 -20.85 -4.01
C ALA A 28 8.51 -22.22 -3.42
N GLU A 29 9.41 -22.81 -2.65
CA GLU A 29 9.23 -24.13 -2.02
C GLU A 29 8.09 -24.14 -0.99
N SER A 30 7.80 -23.00 -0.36
CA SER A 30 6.68 -22.86 0.58
C SER A 30 5.31 -22.90 -0.10
N GLY A 31 5.26 -22.86 -1.43
CA GLY A 31 4.03 -22.71 -2.21
C GLY A 31 3.75 -21.26 -2.59
N PHE A 32 2.92 -21.10 -3.62
CA PHE A 32 2.63 -19.81 -4.26
C PHE A 32 1.88 -18.83 -3.33
N SER A 33 0.81 -19.31 -2.65
CA SER A 33 0.01 -18.50 -1.71
C SER A 33 0.84 -17.86 -0.59
N PRO A 34 1.60 -18.63 0.22
CA PRO A 34 2.36 -18.03 1.33
C PRO A 34 3.49 -17.11 0.85
N CYS A 35 4.07 -17.35 -0.33
CA CYS A 35 5.02 -16.41 -0.94
C CYS A 35 4.37 -15.06 -1.24
N LEU A 36 3.20 -15.06 -1.90
CA LEU A 36 2.48 -13.83 -2.21
C LEU A 36 2.08 -13.07 -0.95
N LYS A 37 1.63 -13.79 0.10
CA LYS A 37 1.26 -13.16 1.38
C LYS A 37 2.46 -12.48 2.04
N LYS A 38 3.64 -13.11 2.05
CA LYS A 38 4.87 -12.45 2.52
C LYS A 38 5.19 -11.19 1.70
N ARG A 39 5.09 -11.27 0.37
CA ARG A 39 5.35 -10.13 -0.49
C ARG A 39 4.36 -8.99 -0.24
N ALA A 40 3.09 -9.31 -0.02
CA ALA A 40 2.07 -8.36 0.37
C ALA A 40 2.37 -7.70 1.73
N ILE A 41 2.80 -8.48 2.73
CA ILE A 41 3.19 -7.96 4.05
C ILE A 41 4.32 -6.94 3.93
N THR A 42 5.40 -7.28 3.20
CA THR A 42 6.51 -6.35 3.01
C THR A 42 6.11 -5.10 2.22
N PHE A 43 5.19 -5.25 1.26
CA PHE A 43 4.65 -4.14 0.51
C PHE A 43 3.80 -3.21 1.38
N MET A 44 2.97 -3.76 2.26
CA MET A 44 2.22 -2.99 3.26
C MET A 44 3.15 -2.23 4.21
N ASP A 45 4.26 -2.84 4.63
CA ASP A 45 5.26 -2.17 5.48
C ASP A 45 5.99 -1.02 4.79
N ARG A 46 6.18 -1.12 3.47
CA ARG A 46 6.69 0.00 2.67
C ARG A 46 5.63 1.07 2.50
N LEU A 47 4.40 0.68 2.18
CA LEU A 47 3.29 1.60 1.99
C LEU A 47 2.96 2.38 3.26
N SER A 48 2.97 1.75 4.42
CA SER A 48 2.62 2.40 5.70
C SER A 48 3.52 3.60 6.02
N ARG A 49 4.77 3.60 5.52
CA ARG A 49 5.75 4.68 5.67
C ARG A 49 5.57 5.83 4.69
N VAL A 50 4.77 5.64 3.64
CA VAL A 50 4.45 6.73 2.71
C VAL A 50 3.53 7.72 3.42
N GLU A 51 3.99 8.96 3.58
CA GLU A 51 3.26 10.02 4.27
C GLU A 51 2.01 10.46 3.52
N SER A 52 2.11 10.50 2.19
CA SER A 52 0.97 10.87 1.35
C SER A 52 0.96 10.17 0.00
N LEU A 53 -0.24 9.78 -0.43
CA LEU A 53 -0.52 9.20 -1.73
C LEU A 53 -1.52 10.11 -2.43
N SER A 54 -1.11 10.67 -3.57
CA SER A 54 -1.98 11.47 -4.43
C SER A 54 -2.73 10.57 -5.40
N LEU A 55 -4.05 10.67 -5.40
CA LEU A 55 -5.01 9.93 -6.23
C LEU A 55 -5.88 10.95 -6.97
N GLY A 56 -5.36 11.52 -8.06
CA GLY A 56 -6.02 12.63 -8.75
C GLY A 56 -6.20 13.84 -7.81
N ASP A 57 -7.45 14.29 -7.64
CA ASP A 57 -7.81 15.42 -6.76
C ASP A 57 -7.92 15.05 -5.27
N MET A 58 -7.75 13.76 -4.95
CA MET A 58 -7.79 13.23 -3.60
C MET A 58 -6.37 12.91 -3.11
N LYS A 59 -6.08 13.22 -1.85
CA LYS A 59 -4.81 12.89 -1.21
C LYS A 59 -5.07 12.05 0.03
N VAL A 60 -4.56 10.83 0.04
CA VAL A 60 -4.56 10.01 1.25
C VAL A 60 -3.33 10.40 2.05
N VAL A 61 -3.52 10.98 3.22
CA VAL A 61 -2.43 11.38 4.12
C VAL A 61 -2.46 10.54 5.38
N ARG A 62 -1.31 10.44 6.03
CA ARG A 62 -1.24 9.95 7.39
C ARG A 62 -1.93 10.92 8.35
N ASN A 63 -2.71 10.38 9.28
CA ASN A 63 -3.33 11.16 10.35
C ASN A 63 -2.27 11.50 11.40
N GLU A 64 -2.10 12.78 11.73
CA GLU A 64 -1.12 13.23 12.73
C GLU A 64 -1.43 12.74 14.15
N ARG A 65 -2.68 12.34 14.42
CA ARG A 65 -3.09 11.72 15.69
C ARG A 65 -2.83 10.22 15.73
N ALA A 66 -2.48 9.60 14.61
CA ALA A 66 -2.08 8.20 14.60
C ALA A 66 -0.71 8.08 15.26
N ALA A 67 -0.54 7.06 16.12
CA ALA A 67 0.73 6.79 16.77
C ALA A 67 1.87 6.72 15.74
N PRO A 68 3.10 7.14 16.10
CA PRO A 68 4.27 6.95 15.24
C PRO A 68 4.42 5.47 14.85
N LEU A 69 4.92 5.21 13.64
CA LEU A 69 5.26 3.84 13.24
C LEU A 69 6.60 3.48 13.90
N ASP A 70 6.57 3.26 15.21
CA ASP A 70 7.75 2.84 15.98
C ASP A 70 8.13 1.38 15.72
N ALA A 71 7.24 0.62 15.05
CA ALA A 71 7.53 -0.75 14.63
C ALA A 71 8.55 -0.77 13.48
N LYS A 72 9.70 -1.40 13.72
CA LYS A 72 10.69 -1.78 12.71
C LYS A 72 9.96 -2.52 11.57
N PRO A 73 10.25 -2.21 10.29
CA PRO A 73 9.62 -2.94 9.19
C PRO A 73 10.06 -4.41 9.25
N LEU A 74 9.10 -5.31 9.15
CA LEU A 74 9.37 -6.73 9.32
C LEU A 74 10.02 -7.24 8.04
N THR A 75 11.28 -7.65 8.11
CA THR A 75 11.96 -8.24 6.95
C THR A 75 11.43 -9.65 6.68
N GLU A 76 11.55 -10.13 5.44
CA GLU A 76 11.10 -11.48 5.08
C GLU A 76 11.75 -12.55 5.97
N ASN A 77 13.03 -12.38 6.29
CA ASN A 77 13.77 -13.26 7.20
C ASN A 77 13.22 -13.25 8.64
N GLU A 78 12.93 -12.07 9.19
CA GLU A 78 12.34 -11.96 10.54
C GLU A 78 10.93 -12.54 10.59
N LEU A 79 10.16 -12.35 9.52
CA LEU A 79 8.84 -12.96 9.38
C LEU A 79 8.95 -14.49 9.33
N GLU A 80 9.93 -15.06 8.65
CA GLU A 80 10.11 -16.52 8.63
C GLU A 80 10.45 -17.14 9.98
N GLN A 81 11.18 -16.41 10.83
CA GLN A 81 11.56 -16.88 12.17
C GLN A 81 10.40 -16.90 13.17
N THR A 82 9.38 -16.08 12.94
CA THR A 82 8.20 -15.98 13.81
C THR A 82 7.06 -16.90 13.39
N LEU A 83 7.14 -17.48 12.18
CA LEU A 83 6.09 -18.34 11.64
C LEU A 83 6.13 -19.77 12.23
N PRO A 84 4.96 -20.39 12.43
CA PRO A 84 4.88 -21.78 12.84
C PRO A 84 5.41 -22.72 11.74
N ARG A 85 5.89 -23.90 12.16
CA ARG A 85 6.52 -24.88 11.26
C ARG A 85 5.54 -25.61 10.33
N GLY A 86 4.26 -25.66 10.68
CA GLY A 86 3.22 -26.30 9.86
C GLY A 86 2.80 -25.44 8.68
N LEU A 87 2.64 -26.02 7.49
CA LEU A 87 2.31 -25.28 6.26
C LEU A 87 0.98 -24.52 6.36
N GLU A 88 -0.08 -25.16 6.88
CA GLU A 88 -1.39 -24.51 7.05
C GLU A 88 -1.34 -23.42 8.13
N ALA A 89 -0.77 -23.74 9.30
CA ALA A 89 -0.63 -22.77 10.39
C ALA A 89 0.20 -21.55 9.97
N ARG A 90 1.20 -21.76 9.10
CA ARG A 90 2.03 -20.69 8.53
C ARG A 90 1.23 -19.79 7.61
N ASP A 91 0.43 -20.38 6.73
CA ASP A 91 -0.42 -19.64 5.79
C ASP A 91 -1.50 -18.83 6.51
N GLU A 92 -2.10 -19.39 7.57
CA GLU A 92 -3.04 -18.71 8.44
C GLU A 92 -2.38 -17.56 9.21
N ALA A 93 -1.21 -17.78 9.81
CA ALA A 93 -0.46 -16.73 10.50
C ALA A 93 -0.09 -15.57 9.56
N LEU A 94 0.35 -15.87 8.32
CA LEU A 94 0.61 -14.86 7.29
C LEU A 94 -0.65 -14.07 6.94
N THR A 95 -1.80 -14.72 6.88
CA THR A 95 -3.09 -14.06 6.60
C THR A 95 -3.45 -13.07 7.71
N ASN A 96 -3.34 -13.49 8.97
CA ASN A 96 -3.64 -12.64 10.12
C ASN A 96 -2.70 -11.42 10.20
N ILE A 97 -1.40 -11.61 9.98
CA ILE A 97 -0.42 -10.51 9.96
C ILE A 97 -0.74 -9.52 8.84
N LEU A 98 -1.08 -10.02 7.65
CA LEU A 98 -1.43 -9.17 6.52
C LEU A 98 -2.68 -8.33 6.83
N LEU A 99 -3.73 -8.94 7.38
CA LEU A 99 -4.96 -8.25 7.74
C LEU A 99 -4.73 -7.18 8.81
N ASP A 100 -3.93 -7.46 9.84
CA ASP A 100 -3.57 -6.49 10.86
C ASP A 100 -2.84 -5.27 10.27
N LYS A 101 -1.85 -5.51 9.39
CA LYS A 101 -1.14 -4.42 8.70
C LYS A 101 -2.04 -3.58 7.82
N VAL A 102 -2.98 -4.21 7.10
CA VAL A 102 -3.98 -3.51 6.29
C VAL A 102 -4.87 -2.66 7.19
N ALA A 103 -5.44 -3.22 8.25
CA ALA A 103 -6.29 -2.50 9.19
C ALA A 103 -5.57 -1.32 9.86
N SER A 104 -4.33 -1.53 10.31
CA SER A 104 -3.46 -0.49 10.88
C SER A 104 -3.16 0.63 9.88
N MET A 105 -2.91 0.29 8.61
CA MET A 105 -2.64 1.27 7.56
C MET A 105 -3.86 2.14 7.26
N PHE A 106 -5.04 1.54 7.12
CA PHE A 106 -6.26 2.29 6.83
C PHE A 106 -6.73 3.12 8.02
N SER A 107 -6.66 2.59 9.25
CA SER A 107 -7.04 3.33 10.46
C SER A 107 -6.13 4.53 10.76
N SER A 108 -4.87 4.49 10.30
CA SER A 108 -3.90 5.56 10.49
C SER A 108 -3.93 6.64 9.39
N ARG A 109 -4.88 6.59 8.45
CA ARG A 109 -4.94 7.49 7.28
C ARG A 109 -6.26 8.25 7.17
N THR A 110 -6.18 9.39 6.51
CA THR A 110 -7.31 10.27 6.23
C THR A 110 -7.28 10.70 4.77
N VAL A 111 -8.45 10.73 4.15
CA VAL A 111 -8.62 11.23 2.78
C VAL A 111 -8.86 12.73 2.84
N GLN A 112 -7.97 13.51 2.22
CA GLN A 112 -8.13 14.93 1.97
C GLN A 112 -8.62 15.14 0.55
N ILE A 113 -9.68 15.92 0.38
CA ILE A 113 -10.23 16.28 -0.93
C ILE A 113 -9.95 17.77 -1.15
N THR A 114 -9.32 18.11 -2.27
CA THR A 114 -9.13 19.51 -2.64
C THR A 114 -10.33 19.95 -3.47
N LEU A 115 -11.06 20.96 -2.99
CA LEU A 115 -12.15 21.55 -3.76
C LEU A 115 -11.60 22.30 -4.98
N PRO A 116 -12.21 22.16 -6.16
CA PRO A 116 -11.82 22.93 -7.34
C PRO A 116 -12.06 24.43 -7.09
N LYS A 117 -11.29 25.29 -7.76
CA LYS A 117 -11.48 26.74 -7.68
C LYS A 117 -12.81 27.11 -8.33
N LEU A 118 -13.83 27.36 -7.51
CA LEU A 118 -15.11 27.88 -7.98
C LEU A 118 -14.93 29.37 -8.29
N SER A 119 -15.19 29.76 -9.54
CA SER A 119 -15.23 31.17 -9.92
C SER A 119 -16.57 31.78 -9.52
N SER A 120 -16.58 33.06 -9.12
CA SER A 120 -17.76 33.76 -8.61
C SER A 120 -18.94 33.77 -9.61
N ASP A 121 -18.66 33.63 -10.91
CA ASP A 121 -19.65 33.58 -11.99
C ASP A 121 -20.52 32.31 -11.94
N GLU A 122 -19.95 31.17 -11.51
CA GLU A 122 -20.67 29.89 -11.42
C GLU A 122 -21.45 29.73 -10.11
N LEU A 123 -21.00 30.39 -9.02
CA LEU A 123 -21.69 30.37 -7.74
C LEU A 123 -22.96 31.25 -7.73
N GLY A 124 -22.95 32.37 -8.47
CA GLY A 124 -24.10 33.28 -8.56
C GLY A 124 -25.31 32.62 -9.24
N ARG A 125 -25.06 31.89 -10.34
CA ARG A 125 -26.12 31.24 -11.13
C ARG A 125 -26.89 30.14 -10.38
N GLY A 126 -26.30 29.52 -9.37
CA GLY A 126 -26.95 28.47 -8.56
C GLY A 126 -27.71 29.00 -7.34
N LEU A 127 -27.55 30.28 -6.99
CA LEU A 127 -28.26 30.93 -5.87
C LEU A 127 -29.45 31.77 -6.36
N GLU A 128 -29.55 32.00 -7.68
CA GLU A 128 -30.60 32.77 -8.34
C GLU A 128 -31.77 31.91 -8.88
N GLU A 129 -31.75 30.58 -8.67
CA GLU A 129 -32.91 29.68 -8.87
C GLU A 129 -33.55 29.22 -7.54
#